data_AF-A0A5C5UZT9-F1
#
_entry.id   AF-A0A5C5UZT9-F1
#
_cell.length_a   1.000
_cell.length_b   1.000
_cell.length_c   1.000
_cell.angle_alpha   90.00
_cell.angle_beta   90.00
_cell.angle_gamma   90.00
#
_symmetry.space_group_name_H-M   'P 1'
#
loop_
_entity.id
_entity.type
_entity.pdbx_description
1 polymer ?
#
loop_
_entity_poly.entity_id
_entity_poly.type
_entity_poly.pdbx_seq_one_letter_code
_entity_poly.pdbx_strand_id
1 'polypeptide(L)'
;MYPIEPESLGSAAPASYVNPLNSNAFEQMFCLIGLCKEGNANAAEVTKIAARNYAYLGWVVLSDADAKELGSTLAERSSFNADEDLVTNEGVLFRLSPGVEERLASNPQDQAELVRIKSEIPVMFEVLDPRAGHPCDAMHVLYLDGHIERIPMGTKFPATTTFVEAFPPPECDRRSR
;
A
#
# COMPACT_ATOMS: atom_id res chain seq x y z
N MET A 1 53.33 34.60 16.20
CA MET A 1 52.60 35.19 17.33
C MET A 1 51.12 34.97 17.01
N TYR A 2 50.49 33.99 17.70
CA TYR A 2 49.08 33.53 17.62
C TYR A 2 48.53 32.97 16.27
N PRO A 3 47.52 32.07 16.27
CA PRO A 3 47.47 30.70 16.83
C PRO A 3 46.94 29.62 15.81
N ILE A 4 47.28 28.32 15.93
CA ILE A 4 46.47 27.14 16.37
C ILE A 4 45.09 27.02 15.66
N GLU A 5 44.59 25.94 15.02
CA GLU A 5 44.65 24.46 15.18
C GLU A 5 44.42 23.74 13.81
N PRO A 6 44.74 22.41 13.69
CA PRO A 6 44.38 21.54 12.58
C PRO A 6 43.18 20.60 12.90
N GLU A 7 42.12 20.65 12.10
CA GLU A 7 41.03 19.66 12.07
C GLU A 7 40.82 19.21 10.60
N SER A 8 40.51 17.99 10.23
CA SER A 8 40.34 16.70 10.91
C SER A 8 40.40 15.61 9.83
N LEU A 9 40.97 14.46 10.18
CA LEU A 9 40.82 13.21 9.42
C LEU A 9 39.36 12.73 9.53
N GLY A 10 38.87 12.09 8.48
CA GLY A 10 37.85 11.05 8.60
C GLY A 10 36.59 11.29 7.78
N SER A 11 36.65 10.94 6.50
CA SER A 11 35.45 10.58 5.73
C SER A 11 34.84 9.33 6.35
N ALA A 12 33.83 9.52 7.20
CA ALA A 12 32.90 8.47 7.59
C ALA A 12 31.64 8.62 6.72
N ALA A 13 31.34 7.59 5.94
CA ALA A 13 30.08 7.45 5.24
C ALA A 13 28.91 7.56 6.25
N PRO A 14 27.81 8.28 5.94
CA PRO A 14 26.66 8.24 6.81
C PRO A 14 26.09 6.81 6.82
N ALA A 15 25.99 6.28 8.04
CA ALA A 15 25.48 4.98 8.37
C ALA A 15 24.16 4.70 7.62
N SER A 16 24.07 3.50 7.06
CA SER A 16 22.83 2.86 6.65
C SER A 16 21.77 3.03 7.74
N TYR A 17 20.73 3.80 7.44
CA TYR A 17 19.52 3.89 8.25
C TYR A 17 18.79 2.54 8.13
N VAL A 18 19.23 1.56 8.90
CA VAL A 18 18.42 0.38 9.20
C VAL A 18 17.40 0.87 10.21
N ASN A 19 16.24 1.31 9.74
CA ASN A 19 15.12 1.58 10.60
C ASN A 19 14.53 0.22 11.00
N PRO A 20 14.61 -0.20 12.28
CA PRO A 20 13.93 -1.41 12.69
C PRO A 20 12.44 -1.07 12.72
N LEU A 21 11.74 -1.34 11.62
CA LEU A 21 10.28 -1.48 11.65
C LEU A 21 9.98 -2.72 12.48
N ASN A 22 10.00 -2.48 13.79
CA ASN A 22 9.59 -3.38 14.84
C ASN A 22 8.15 -3.82 14.54
N SER A 23 7.81 -5.05 14.86
CA SER A 23 6.51 -5.69 14.64
C SER A 23 5.30 -4.90 15.17
N ASN A 24 5.56 -3.85 15.96
CA ASN A 24 4.61 -2.85 16.44
C ASN A 24 4.13 -1.82 15.39
N ALA A 25 4.79 -1.66 14.24
CA ALA A 25 4.34 -0.66 13.25
C ALA A 25 2.99 -1.03 12.63
N PHE A 26 2.73 -2.32 12.41
CA PHE A 26 1.43 -2.82 11.95
C PHE A 26 0.34 -2.62 13.00
N GLU A 27 0.56 -3.01 14.26
CA GLU A 27 -0.43 -2.79 15.33
C GLU A 27 -0.68 -1.30 15.62
N GLN A 28 0.36 -0.47 15.59
CA GLN A 28 0.21 0.98 15.76
C GLN A 28 -0.52 1.62 14.57
N MET A 29 -0.36 1.09 13.35
CA MET A 29 -1.10 1.54 12.18
C MET A 29 -2.58 1.15 12.29
N PHE A 30 -2.92 -0.08 12.72
CA PHE A 30 -4.31 -0.47 13.03
C PHE A 30 -4.93 0.41 14.15
N CYS A 31 -4.13 0.82 15.13
CA CYS A 31 -4.56 1.71 16.20
C CYS A 31 -4.73 3.18 15.73
N LEU A 32 -3.87 3.65 14.81
CA LEU A 32 -4.00 4.98 14.17
C LEU A 32 -5.19 5.04 13.19
N ILE A 33 -5.59 3.90 12.63
CA ILE A 33 -6.78 3.75 11.75
C ILE A 33 -8.09 3.83 12.53
N GLY A 34 -8.07 4.02 13.86
CA GLY A 34 -9.30 4.22 14.64
C GLY A 34 -10.22 2.98 14.66
N LEU A 35 -9.71 1.80 14.30
CA LEU A 35 -10.43 0.52 14.42
C LEU A 35 -10.46 0.00 15.86
N CYS A 36 -9.81 0.70 16.78
CA CYS A 36 -9.99 0.47 18.21
C CYS A 36 -11.31 1.12 18.67
N LYS A 37 -12.39 0.34 18.54
CA LYS A 37 -13.72 0.51 19.13
C LYS A 37 -14.70 1.46 18.43
N GLU A 38 -15.77 0.83 17.95
CA GLU A 38 -17.13 1.35 17.73
C GLU A 38 -17.39 2.19 16.47
N GLY A 39 -17.95 1.53 15.45
CA GLY A 39 -18.92 2.13 14.51
C GLY A 39 -18.43 2.34 13.07
N ASN A 40 -19.13 1.70 12.12
CA ASN A 40 -19.16 1.96 10.66
C ASN A 40 -18.08 2.91 10.12
N ALA A 41 -16.91 2.37 9.77
CA ALA A 41 -15.92 3.11 9.00
C ALA A 41 -16.34 3.15 7.51
N ASN A 42 -16.34 4.34 6.91
CA ASN A 42 -16.59 4.54 5.48
C ASN A 42 -15.35 4.13 4.66
N ALA A 43 -15.50 3.43 3.54
CA ALA A 43 -14.40 2.96 2.67
C ALA A 43 -13.57 4.14 2.24
N ALA A 44 -14.25 5.20 1.82
CA ALA A 44 -13.62 6.42 1.36
C ALA A 44 -12.80 7.11 2.47
N GLU A 45 -13.04 6.80 3.75
CA GLU A 45 -12.25 7.30 4.88
C GLU A 45 -11.14 6.34 5.28
N VAL A 46 -11.38 5.02 5.29
CA VAL A 46 -10.36 4.00 5.52
C VAL A 46 -9.23 4.11 4.49
N THR A 47 -9.56 4.41 3.25
CA THR A 47 -8.59 4.65 2.18
C THR A 47 -7.77 5.94 2.40
N LYS A 48 -8.27 6.95 3.13
CA LYS A 48 -7.61 8.26 3.33
C LYS A 48 -6.66 8.34 4.52
N ILE A 49 -6.63 7.33 5.39
CA ILE A 49 -5.85 7.39 6.65
C ILE A 49 -4.32 7.35 6.39
N ALA A 50 -3.91 7.01 5.17
CA ALA A 50 -2.54 6.87 4.76
C ALA A 50 -1.94 8.15 4.15
N ALA A 51 -1.94 9.26 4.87
CA ALA A 51 -1.55 10.57 4.33
C ALA A 51 -2.36 10.97 3.07
N ARG A 52 -2.23 12.21 2.62
CA ARG A 52 -3.06 12.72 1.49
C ARG A 52 -2.81 11.98 0.16
N ASN A 53 -1.75 11.18 0.09
CA ASN A 53 -1.20 10.64 -1.14
C ASN A 53 -1.07 9.10 -1.13
N TYR A 54 -1.63 8.37 -0.16
CA TYR A 54 -1.70 6.90 -0.26
C TYR A 54 -3.10 6.39 0.04
N ALA A 55 -3.42 5.26 -0.57
CA ALA A 55 -4.67 4.54 -0.44
C ALA A 55 -4.40 3.15 0.14
N TYR A 56 -5.14 2.76 1.16
CA TYR A 56 -5.18 1.39 1.67
C TYR A 56 -6.22 0.57 0.90
N LEU A 57 -5.85 -0.64 0.49
CA LEU A 57 -6.71 -1.51 -0.32
C LEU A 57 -7.80 -2.23 0.49
N GLY A 58 -7.53 -2.64 1.73
CA GLY A 58 -8.48 -3.37 2.57
C GLY A 58 -8.66 -4.86 2.26
N TRP A 59 -8.50 -5.28 0.99
CA TRP A 59 -8.60 -6.67 0.54
C TRP A 59 -7.39 -7.07 -0.31
N VAL A 60 -7.16 -8.37 -0.42
CA VAL A 60 -6.14 -8.95 -1.28
C VAL A 60 -6.56 -8.72 -2.74
N VAL A 61 -5.72 -7.96 -3.45
CA VAL A 61 -5.88 -7.69 -4.88
C VAL A 61 -4.58 -8.13 -5.55
N LEU A 62 -4.64 -9.16 -6.40
CA LEU A 62 -3.45 -9.76 -7.04
C LEU A 62 -3.43 -9.53 -8.56
N SER A 63 -4.51 -8.95 -9.10
CA SER A 63 -4.67 -8.74 -10.53
C SER A 63 -5.52 -7.52 -10.85
N ASP A 64 -5.48 -7.10 -12.12
CA ASP A 64 -6.37 -6.07 -12.66
C ASP A 64 -7.86 -6.47 -12.59
N ALA A 65 -8.16 -7.76 -12.67
CA ALA A 65 -9.52 -8.27 -12.54
C ALA A 65 -10.04 -8.05 -11.11
N ASP A 66 -9.25 -8.43 -10.11
CA ASP A 66 -9.58 -8.19 -8.70
C ASP A 66 -9.76 -6.70 -8.41
N ALA A 67 -8.87 -5.86 -8.98
CA ALA A 67 -8.92 -4.42 -8.81
C ALA A 67 -10.22 -3.83 -9.34
N LYS A 68 -10.60 -4.24 -10.56
CA LYS A 68 -11.83 -3.79 -11.21
C LYS A 68 -13.07 -4.21 -10.42
N GLU A 69 -13.14 -5.46 -9.99
CA GLU A 69 -14.26 -5.98 -9.19
C GLU A 69 -14.35 -5.27 -7.84
N LEU A 70 -13.21 -5.04 -7.17
CA LEU A 70 -13.19 -4.28 -5.92
C LEU A 70 -13.68 -2.85 -6.14
N GLY A 71 -13.15 -2.15 -7.17
CA GLY A 71 -13.54 -0.79 -7.51
C GLY A 71 -15.03 -0.64 -7.82
N SER A 72 -15.59 -1.54 -8.65
CA SER A 72 -17.04 -1.51 -8.95
C SER A 72 -17.89 -1.83 -7.72
N THR A 73 -17.47 -2.82 -6.92
CA THR A 73 -18.21 -3.20 -5.71
C THR A 73 -18.22 -2.08 -4.67
N LEU A 74 -17.10 -1.36 -4.50
CA LEU A 74 -17.01 -0.20 -3.62
C LEU A 74 -17.82 1.00 -4.14
N ALA A 75 -17.94 1.16 -5.45
CA ALA A 75 -18.76 2.24 -6.04
C ALA A 75 -20.27 2.00 -5.89
N GLU A 76 -20.72 0.74 -5.94
CA GLU A 76 -22.13 0.36 -5.84
C GLU A 76 -22.64 0.27 -4.40
N ARG A 77 -21.75 0.02 -3.43
CA ARG A 77 -22.12 -0.16 -2.02
C ARG A 77 -21.91 1.12 -1.21
N SER A 78 -22.98 1.57 -0.56
CA SER A 78 -22.94 2.72 0.36
C SER A 78 -22.32 2.40 1.73
N SER A 79 -22.24 1.11 2.09
CA SER A 79 -21.56 0.62 3.28
C SER A 79 -21.03 -0.79 3.05
N PHE A 80 -19.94 -1.12 3.71
CA PHE A 80 -19.35 -2.46 3.75
C PHE A 80 -18.80 -2.67 5.15
N ASN A 81 -18.77 -3.94 5.57
CA ASN A 81 -18.02 -4.30 6.75
C ASN A 81 -16.55 -4.45 6.34
N ALA A 82 -15.70 -3.50 6.74
CA ALA A 82 -14.26 -3.56 6.51
C ALA A 82 -13.61 -4.79 7.15
N ASP A 83 -14.34 -5.47 8.03
CA ASP A 83 -13.87 -6.65 8.74
C ASP A 83 -14.14 -7.99 8.05
N GLU A 84 -14.78 -7.99 6.89
CA GLU A 84 -15.22 -9.22 6.20
C GLU A 84 -14.57 -9.42 4.83
N ASP A 85 -14.49 -10.69 4.42
CA ASP A 85 -14.14 -11.06 3.04
C ASP A 85 -15.22 -10.55 2.07
N LEU A 86 -14.79 -10.06 0.91
CA LEU A 86 -15.69 -9.48 -0.08
C LEU A 86 -16.06 -10.50 -1.15
N VAL A 87 -17.34 -10.85 -1.24
CA VAL A 87 -17.87 -11.67 -2.33
C VAL A 87 -18.14 -10.79 -3.55
N THR A 88 -17.49 -11.11 -4.66
CA THR A 88 -17.58 -10.45 -5.97
C THR A 88 -18.15 -11.43 -7.00
N ASN A 89 -18.31 -10.99 -8.25
CA ASN A 89 -18.77 -11.90 -9.32
C ASN A 89 -17.69 -12.90 -9.73
N GLU A 90 -16.42 -12.54 -9.58
CA GLU A 90 -15.26 -13.36 -9.98
C GLU A 90 -14.76 -14.26 -8.84
N GLY A 91 -15.23 -14.05 -7.61
CA GLY A 91 -14.88 -14.88 -6.46
C GLY A 91 -14.86 -14.12 -5.15
N VAL A 92 -14.05 -14.58 -4.22
CA VAL A 92 -13.90 -13.96 -2.89
C VAL A 92 -12.58 -13.23 -2.83
N LEU A 93 -12.64 -11.92 -2.57
CA LEU A 93 -11.47 -11.14 -2.20
C LEU A 93 -11.30 -11.21 -0.69
N PHE A 94 -10.22 -11.83 -0.23
CA PHE A 94 -9.96 -11.97 1.20
C PHE A 94 -9.61 -10.63 1.82
N ARG A 95 -10.12 -10.37 3.02
CA ARG A 95 -9.72 -9.20 3.79
C ARG A 95 -8.22 -9.25 4.10
N LEU A 96 -7.53 -8.13 3.89
CA LEU A 96 -6.16 -7.96 4.39
C LEU A 96 -6.16 -8.04 5.92
N SER A 97 -5.58 -9.11 6.42
CA SER A 97 -5.50 -9.44 7.85
C SER A 97 -4.24 -10.27 8.11
N PRO A 98 -3.73 -10.31 9.36
CA PRO A 98 -2.60 -11.15 9.70
C PRO A 98 -2.87 -12.62 9.32
N GLY A 99 -1.93 -13.25 8.59
CA GLY A 99 -2.04 -14.64 8.15
C GLY A 99 -2.82 -14.85 6.85
N VAL A 100 -3.24 -13.78 6.15
CA VAL A 100 -3.99 -13.93 4.88
C VAL A 100 -3.19 -14.68 3.82
N GLU A 101 -1.86 -14.60 3.84
CA GLU A 101 -0.95 -15.35 2.98
C GLU A 101 -1.14 -16.87 3.09
N GLU A 102 -1.52 -17.38 4.27
CA GLU A 102 -1.72 -18.80 4.52
C GLU A 102 -2.94 -19.34 3.77
N ARG A 103 -3.92 -18.45 3.48
CA ARG A 103 -5.10 -18.79 2.68
C ARG A 103 -4.80 -18.88 1.18
N LEU A 104 -3.70 -18.27 0.74
CA LEU A 104 -3.27 -18.23 -0.65
C LEU A 104 -2.19 -19.28 -0.96
N ALA A 105 -1.50 -19.76 0.08
CA ALA A 105 -0.45 -20.75 -0.06
C ALA A 105 -1.00 -22.14 -0.42
N SER A 106 -0.33 -22.82 -1.33
CA SER A 106 -0.61 -24.24 -1.61
C SER A 106 -0.16 -25.11 -0.45
N ASN A 107 0.93 -24.74 0.24
CA ASN A 107 1.39 -25.36 1.46
C ASN A 107 1.68 -24.31 2.55
N PRO A 108 0.77 -24.09 3.51
CA PRO A 108 0.96 -23.12 4.59
C PRO A 108 2.15 -23.40 5.52
N GLN A 109 2.79 -24.58 5.42
CA GLN A 109 4.01 -24.89 6.18
C GLN A 109 5.30 -24.49 5.44
N ASP A 110 5.22 -24.16 4.15
CA ASP A 110 6.37 -23.71 3.37
C ASP A 110 6.64 -22.21 3.59
N GLN A 111 7.64 -21.91 4.42
CA GLN A 111 8.01 -20.54 4.73
C GLN A 111 8.50 -19.75 3.51
N ALA A 112 9.13 -20.41 2.53
CA ALA A 112 9.60 -19.72 1.33
C ALA A 112 8.41 -19.31 0.44
N GLU A 113 7.37 -20.16 0.37
CA GLU A 113 6.13 -19.83 -0.32
C GLU A 113 5.43 -18.64 0.35
N LEU A 114 5.30 -18.65 1.68
CA LEU A 114 4.66 -17.56 2.43
C LEU A 114 5.39 -16.23 2.25
N VAL A 115 6.72 -16.22 2.30
CA VAL A 115 7.52 -15.01 2.05
C VAL A 115 7.29 -14.48 0.64
N ARG A 116 7.29 -15.37 -0.36
CA ARG A 116 7.02 -14.99 -1.75
C ARG A 116 5.63 -14.36 -1.89
N ILE A 117 4.60 -15.00 -1.34
CA ILE A 117 3.22 -14.49 -1.38
C ILE A 117 3.13 -13.11 -0.74
N LYS A 118 3.74 -12.90 0.44
CA LYS A 118 3.76 -11.59 1.10
C LYS A 118 4.40 -10.50 0.24
N SER A 119 5.45 -10.84 -0.51
CA SER A 119 6.12 -9.90 -1.43
C SER A 119 5.30 -9.57 -2.68
N GLU A 120 4.21 -10.30 -2.94
CA GLU A 120 3.37 -10.10 -4.12
C GLU A 120 2.04 -9.39 -3.79
N ILE A 121 1.63 -9.37 -2.51
CA ILE A 121 0.38 -8.74 -2.07
C ILE A 121 0.57 -7.24 -1.84
N PRO A 122 -0.02 -6.36 -2.66
CA PRO A 122 -0.05 -4.93 -2.37
C PRO A 122 -1.01 -4.65 -1.21
N VAL A 123 -0.60 -3.74 -0.33
CA VAL A 123 -1.37 -3.30 0.83
C VAL A 123 -1.81 -1.85 0.66
N MET A 124 -0.89 -1.01 0.19
CA MET A 124 -1.12 0.42 0.00
C MET A 124 -0.43 0.88 -1.28
N PHE A 125 -1.00 1.90 -1.92
CA PHE A 125 -0.42 2.48 -3.11
C PHE A 125 -0.55 4.00 -3.09
N GLU A 126 0.35 4.67 -3.78
CA GLU A 126 0.35 6.12 -3.91
C GLU A 126 -0.85 6.58 -4.74
N VAL A 127 -1.67 7.44 -4.15
CA VAL A 127 -2.72 8.21 -4.83
C VAL A 127 -2.03 9.39 -5.49
N LEU A 128 -1.96 9.36 -6.82
CA LEU A 128 -1.31 10.39 -7.63
C LEU A 128 -2.09 11.72 -7.55
N ASP A 129 -1.77 12.57 -6.57
CA ASP A 129 -2.24 13.96 -6.50
C ASP A 129 -1.26 14.88 -7.26
N PRO A 130 -1.66 15.48 -8.40
CA PRO A 130 -0.78 16.41 -9.11
C PRO A 130 -0.45 17.67 -8.31
N ARG A 131 -1.24 18.02 -7.28
CA ARG A 131 -0.96 19.13 -6.36
C ARG A 131 0.14 18.80 -5.35
N ALA A 132 0.45 17.52 -5.16
CA ALA A 132 1.53 17.08 -4.29
C ALA A 132 2.92 17.20 -4.94
N GLY A 133 3.01 17.57 -6.22
CA GLY A 133 4.28 17.75 -6.93
C GLY A 133 4.99 16.44 -7.29
N HIS A 134 4.30 15.29 -7.13
CA HIS A 134 4.83 13.98 -7.52
C HIS A 134 4.67 13.75 -9.03
N PRO A 135 5.73 13.34 -9.75
CA PRO A 135 5.61 13.04 -11.17
C PRO A 135 4.68 11.83 -11.36
N CYS A 136 3.68 11.98 -12.23
CA CYS A 136 2.68 10.94 -12.55
C CYS A 136 3.26 9.79 -13.41
N ASP A 137 4.57 9.57 -13.36
CA ASP A 137 5.30 8.61 -14.19
C ASP A 137 5.52 7.27 -13.47
N ALA A 138 5.33 7.21 -12.15
CA ALA A 138 5.43 6.02 -11.33
C ALA A 138 4.50 6.07 -10.13
N MET A 139 4.26 4.91 -9.52
CA MET A 139 3.48 4.75 -8.31
C MET A 139 4.31 3.99 -7.27
N HIS A 140 4.34 4.50 -6.04
CA HIS A 140 4.90 3.75 -4.92
C HIS A 140 3.88 2.78 -4.34
N VAL A 141 4.29 1.55 -4.09
CA VAL A 141 3.44 0.47 -3.58
C VAL A 141 4.10 -0.15 -2.36
N LEU A 142 3.36 -0.25 -1.26
CA LEU A 142 3.74 -1.00 -0.07
C LEU A 142 3.15 -2.42 -0.17
N TYR A 143 4.00 -3.42 0.01
CA TYR A 143 3.63 -4.84 0.00
C TYR A 143 3.50 -5.40 1.42
N LEU A 144 2.90 -6.59 1.54
CA LEU A 144 2.55 -7.20 2.83
C LEU A 144 3.79 -7.62 3.66
N ASP A 145 4.90 -7.93 3.02
CA ASP A 145 6.19 -8.15 3.70
C ASP A 145 6.85 -6.84 4.20
N GLY A 146 6.27 -5.69 3.90
CA GLY A 146 6.72 -4.37 4.31
C GLY A 146 7.69 -3.67 3.35
N HIS A 147 8.06 -4.28 2.21
CA HIS A 147 8.89 -3.58 1.23
C HIS A 147 8.06 -2.56 0.42
N ILE A 148 8.74 -1.54 -0.09
CA ILE A 148 8.15 -0.53 -0.98
C ILE A 148 8.80 -0.66 -2.36
N GLU A 149 7.98 -0.73 -3.40
CA GLU A 149 8.43 -0.70 -4.79
C GLU A 149 7.94 0.57 -5.50
N ARG A 150 8.81 1.23 -6.27
CA ARG A 150 8.42 2.28 -7.21
C ARG A 150 8.24 1.67 -8.59
N ILE A 151 7.00 1.60 -9.07
CA ILE A 151 6.65 0.94 -10.32
C ILE A 151 6.31 2.01 -11.37
N PRO A 152 6.96 2.02 -12.55
CA PRO A 152 6.59 2.92 -13.62
C PRO A 152 5.15 2.70 -14.08
N MET A 153 4.41 3.77 -14.31
CA MET A 153 3.01 3.71 -14.71
C MET A 153 2.82 2.99 -16.04
N GLY A 154 1.82 2.12 -16.12
CA GLY A 154 1.47 1.33 -17.29
C GLY A 154 2.33 0.09 -17.53
N THR A 155 3.23 -0.29 -16.61
CA THR A 155 4.19 -1.38 -16.86
C THR A 155 3.76 -2.74 -16.29
N LYS A 156 3.46 -2.81 -14.99
CA LYS A 156 3.04 -4.04 -14.31
C LYS A 156 2.05 -3.72 -13.19
N PHE A 157 1.30 -4.73 -12.75
CA PHE A 157 0.40 -4.62 -11.61
C PHE A 157 1.19 -4.31 -10.31
N PRO A 158 0.67 -3.47 -9.38
CA PRO A 158 -0.58 -2.71 -9.46
C PRO A 158 -0.45 -1.30 -10.11
N ALA A 159 0.49 -1.04 -11.02
CA ALA A 159 0.62 0.24 -11.72
C ALA A 159 0.11 0.25 -13.17
N THR A 160 -0.73 -0.73 -13.53
CA THR A 160 -1.42 -0.82 -14.82
C THR A 160 -2.50 0.25 -14.95
N THR A 161 -2.90 0.57 -16.19
CA THR A 161 -3.99 1.52 -16.42
C THR A 161 -5.30 1.05 -15.79
N THR A 162 -5.60 -0.26 -15.87
CA THR A 162 -6.83 -0.83 -15.32
C THR A 162 -6.91 -0.70 -13.80
N PHE A 163 -5.83 -1.00 -13.07
CA PHE A 163 -5.79 -0.78 -11.63
C PHE A 163 -6.05 0.69 -11.26
N VAL A 164 -5.38 1.61 -11.94
CA VAL A 164 -5.48 3.06 -11.66
C VAL A 164 -6.88 3.59 -11.98
N GLU A 165 -7.54 3.06 -12.99
CA GLU A 165 -8.94 3.41 -13.32
C GLU A 165 -9.93 2.84 -12.30
N ALA A 166 -9.63 1.69 -11.68
CA ALA A 166 -10.45 1.12 -10.62
C ALA A 166 -10.37 1.92 -9.32
N PHE A 167 -9.23 2.57 -9.07
CA PHE A 167 -9.01 3.45 -7.93
C PHE A 167 -8.54 4.84 -8.39
N PRO A 168 -9.42 5.60 -9.08
CA PRO A 168 -9.02 6.83 -9.73
C PRO A 168 -8.48 7.80 -8.70
N PRO A 169 -7.24 8.32 -8.87
CA PRO A 169 -6.76 9.38 -8.02
C PRO A 169 -7.64 10.63 -8.22
N PRO A 170 -7.72 11.52 -7.23
CA PRO A 170 -8.37 12.81 -7.40
C PRO A 170 -7.62 13.60 -8.49
N GLU A 171 -8.22 13.62 -9.68
CA GLU A 171 -7.85 14.41 -10.87
C GLU A 171 -6.35 14.57 -11.12
N CYS A 172 -5.69 13.55 -11.69
CA CYS A 172 -4.50 13.77 -12.51
C CYS A 172 -4.92 14.40 -13.85
N ASP A 173 -5.08 15.73 -13.90
CA ASP A 173 -5.41 16.44 -15.13
C ASP A 173 -4.28 16.27 -16.17
N ARG A 174 -4.51 15.46 -17.21
CA ARG A 174 -3.57 15.18 -18.31
C ARG A 174 -3.33 16.39 -19.25
N ARG A 175 -3.72 17.61 -18.85
CA ARG A 175 -3.71 18.82 -19.70
C ARG A 175 -2.36 19.58 -19.77
N SER A 176 -1.26 19.01 -19.28
CA SER A 176 0.05 19.67 -19.27
C SER A 176 1.10 18.99 -20.15
N ARG A 177 0.71 18.53 -21.34
CA ARG A 177 1.66 18.26 -22.44
C ARG A 177 1.19 18.90 -23.74
#